data_AF-A0A7X7BI23-F1
#
_entry.id   AF-A0A7X7BI23-F1
#
_cell.length_a   1.000
_cell.length_b   1.000
_cell.length_c   1.000
_cell.angle_alpha   90.00
_cell.angle_beta   90.00
_cell.angle_gamma   90.00
#
_symmetry.space_group_name_H-M   'P 1'
#
loop_
_entity.id
_entity.type
_entity.pdbx_description
1 polymer ?
#
loop_
_entity_poly.entity_id
_entity_poly.type
_entity_poly.pdbx_seq_one_letter_code
_entity_poly.pdbx_strand_id
1 'polypeptide(L)'
;MYPNVRGKRIGAAIIDNILTAFLSFILYIIALIISNNLNLISQNSVMIYVIIIQPTTFFICHTLIPYFTKGSTLGKLMVGLKVVGLDYHNPTFIQLLLRNIRLILVFFTTVLPYGLYLAFQTDYVLISTLIGIFLNFAVQLTILIMILSNEEERAFHDMIANTYVVPRNFDILKVTEVNALERQYMDWAIFEDEELPTPEVVDSLKNEDDDIEILKKD
;
A
#
# COMPACT_ATOMS: atom_id res chain seq x y z
N MET A 1 -22.86 4.42 3.21
CA MET A 1 -22.48 3.00 3.04
C MET A 1 -21.46 2.92 1.91
N TYR A 2 -20.20 2.59 2.23
CA TYR A 2 -19.15 2.50 1.21
C TYR A 2 -19.45 1.32 0.26
N PRO A 3 -19.36 1.49 -1.06
CA PRO A 3 -19.54 0.38 -1.98
C PRO A 3 -18.43 -0.65 -1.76
N ASN A 4 -18.78 -1.93 -1.64
CA ASN A 4 -17.82 -3.02 -1.49
C ASN A 4 -16.85 -3.03 -2.70
N VAL A 5 -15.57 -2.73 -2.45
CA VAL A 5 -14.53 -2.67 -3.49
C VAL A 5 -13.58 -3.87 -3.45
N ARG A 6 -13.78 -4.84 -2.56
CA ARG A 6 -12.84 -5.97 -2.33
C ARG A 6 -12.54 -6.76 -3.60
N GLY A 7 -13.58 -7.22 -4.30
CA GLY A 7 -13.41 -8.00 -5.54
C GLY A 7 -12.73 -7.19 -6.65
N LYS A 8 -13.09 -5.91 -6.78
CA LYS A 8 -12.48 -4.98 -7.75
C LYS A 8 -10.99 -4.74 -7.45
N ARG A 9 -10.60 -4.72 -6.18
CA ARG A 9 -9.20 -4.55 -5.76
C ARG A 9 -8.33 -5.76 -6.10
N ILE A 10 -8.85 -6.96 -5.84
CA ILE A 10 -8.16 -8.20 -6.23
C ILE A 10 -8.02 -8.26 -7.76
N GLY A 11 -9.09 -7.97 -8.50
CA GLY A 11 -9.06 -7.91 -9.97
C GLY A 11 -8.04 -6.88 -10.49
N ALA A 12 -8.03 -5.68 -9.93
CA ALA A 12 -7.05 -4.65 -10.28
C ALA A 12 -5.61 -5.10 -10.02
N ALA A 13 -5.35 -5.75 -8.88
CA ALA A 13 -4.03 -6.27 -8.55
C ALA A 13 -3.58 -7.38 -9.52
N ILE A 14 -4.48 -8.26 -9.97
CA ILE A 14 -4.18 -9.28 -10.98
C ILE A 14 -3.82 -8.61 -12.30
N ILE A 15 -4.63 -7.65 -12.76
CA ILE A 15 -4.38 -6.90 -14.00
C ILE A 15 -3.05 -6.16 -13.93
N ASP A 16 -2.76 -5.48 -12.82
CA ASP A 16 -1.50 -4.76 -12.62
C ASP A 16 -0.28 -5.70 -12.69
N ASN A 17 -0.36 -6.90 -12.08
CA ASN A 17 0.70 -7.90 -12.16
C ASN A 17 0.89 -8.42 -13.59
N ILE A 18 -0.19 -8.70 -14.33
CA ILE A 18 -0.11 -9.16 -15.72
C ILE A 18 0.51 -8.09 -16.61
N LEU A 19 0.05 -6.83 -16.51
CA LEU A 19 0.59 -5.71 -17.28
C LEU A 19 2.08 -5.48 -16.98
N THR A 20 2.46 -5.52 -15.70
CA THR A 20 3.86 -5.32 -15.29
C THR A 20 4.74 -6.45 -15.77
N ALA A 21 4.28 -7.71 -15.69
CA ALA A 21 5.02 -8.86 -16.19
C ALA A 21 5.18 -8.79 -17.71
N PHE A 22 4.12 -8.45 -18.44
CA PHE A 22 4.15 -8.29 -19.89
C PHE A 22 5.11 -7.18 -20.34
N LEU A 23 5.06 -6.02 -19.68
CA LEU A 23 5.98 -4.91 -19.96
C LEU A 23 7.43 -5.29 -19.67
N SER A 24 7.68 -5.95 -18.52
CA SER A 24 9.02 -6.43 -18.15
C SER A 24 9.56 -7.44 -19.17
N PHE A 25 8.69 -8.31 -19.68
CA PHE A 25 9.04 -9.29 -20.71
C PHE A 25 9.40 -8.62 -22.04
N ILE A 26 8.64 -7.62 -22.50
CA ILE A 26 8.97 -6.86 -23.71
C ILE A 26 10.34 -6.17 -23.56
N LEU A 27 10.57 -5.49 -22.43
CA LEU A 27 11.84 -4.82 -22.15
C LEU A 27 13.01 -5.81 -22.10
N TYR A 28 12.78 -7.01 -21.57
CA TYR A 28 13.78 -8.08 -21.59
C TYR A 28 14.13 -8.53 -23.01
N ILE A 29 13.13 -8.76 -23.88
CA ILE A 29 13.38 -9.14 -25.28
C ILE A 29 14.14 -8.04 -26.02
N ILE A 30 13.78 -6.77 -25.82
CA ILE A 30 14.50 -5.63 -26.40
C ILE A 30 15.95 -5.61 -25.91
N ALA A 31 16.19 -5.80 -24.61
CA ALA A 31 17.53 -5.85 -24.05
C ALA A 31 18.36 -7.02 -24.60
N LEU A 32 17.75 -8.18 -24.81
CA LEU A 32 18.41 -9.33 -25.46
C LEU A 32 18.80 -9.03 -26.90
N ILE A 33 17.92 -8.43 -27.68
CA ILE A 33 18.20 -8.05 -29.08
C ILE A 33 19.37 -7.06 -29.12
N ILE A 34 19.35 -6.02 -28.28
CA ILE A 34 20.42 -5.01 -28.21
C ILE A 34 21.74 -5.67 -27.82
N SER A 35 21.75 -6.49 -26.75
CA SER A 35 22.96 -7.20 -26.32
C SER A 35 23.52 -8.14 -27.38
N ASN A 36 22.66 -8.82 -28.15
CA ASN A 36 23.09 -9.64 -29.28
C ASN A 36 23.77 -8.83 -30.37
N ASN A 37 23.16 -7.71 -30.78
CA ASN A 37 23.73 -6.85 -31.83
C ASN A 37 25.05 -6.20 -31.42
N LEU A 38 25.26 -5.96 -30.12
CA LEU A 38 26.50 -5.39 -29.59
C LEU A 38 27.56 -6.44 -29.23
N ASN A 39 27.31 -7.74 -29.49
CA ASN A 39 28.14 -8.87 -29.04
C ASN A 39 28.41 -8.87 -27.53
N LEU A 40 27.50 -8.30 -26.74
CA LEU A 40 27.55 -8.26 -25.28
C LEU A 40 26.88 -9.47 -24.63
N ILE A 41 26.55 -10.53 -25.41
CA ILE A 41 26.00 -11.78 -24.88
C ILE A 41 27.07 -12.46 -24.03
N SER A 42 27.13 -12.03 -22.79
CA SER A 42 27.75 -12.73 -21.68
C SER A 42 26.67 -13.51 -20.94
N GLN A 43 27.09 -14.41 -20.04
CA GLN A 43 26.22 -15.13 -19.09
C GLN A 43 25.39 -14.20 -18.17
N ASN A 44 25.49 -12.87 -18.33
CA ASN A 44 24.92 -11.83 -17.47
C ASN A 44 23.54 -11.31 -17.92
N SER A 45 22.93 -11.84 -18.98
CA SER A 45 21.62 -11.35 -19.46
C SER A 45 20.50 -11.52 -18.43
N VAL A 46 20.49 -12.63 -17.70
CA VAL A 46 19.56 -12.90 -16.60
C VAL A 46 19.78 -11.90 -15.46
N MET A 47 21.04 -11.54 -15.18
CA MET A 47 21.38 -10.60 -14.13
C MET A 47 20.88 -9.18 -14.44
N ILE A 48 21.06 -8.72 -15.68
CA ILE A 48 20.53 -7.41 -16.13
C ILE A 48 19.01 -7.36 -15.97
N TYR A 49 18.31 -8.45 -16.32
CA TYR A 49 16.87 -8.54 -16.14
C TYR A 49 16.46 -8.39 -14.67
N VAL A 50 17.13 -9.11 -13.78
CA VAL A 50 16.78 -9.18 -12.35
C VAL A 50 17.15 -7.91 -11.59
N ILE A 51 18.31 -7.30 -11.89
CA ILE A 51 18.82 -6.13 -11.15
C ILE A 51 18.24 -4.83 -11.68
N ILE A 52 18.06 -4.72 -13.00
CA ILE A 52 17.72 -3.45 -13.65
C ILE A 52 16.28 -3.49 -14.15
N ILE A 53 15.97 -4.39 -15.09
CA ILE A 53 14.71 -4.31 -15.84
C ILE A 53 13.51 -4.53 -14.92
N GLN A 54 13.50 -5.59 -14.11
CA GLN A 54 12.34 -5.94 -13.28
C GLN A 54 12.07 -4.90 -12.18
N PRO A 55 13.04 -4.46 -11.36
CA PRO A 55 12.81 -3.44 -10.33
C PRO A 55 12.41 -2.09 -10.93
N THR A 56 13.06 -1.66 -12.02
CA THR A 56 12.73 -0.40 -12.69
C THR A 56 11.33 -0.42 -13.28
N THR A 57 10.94 -1.52 -13.94
CA THR A 57 9.58 -1.65 -14.50
C THR A 57 8.53 -1.64 -13.39
N PHE A 58 8.79 -2.35 -12.29
CA PHE A 58 7.88 -2.35 -11.14
C PHE A 58 7.74 -0.95 -10.54
N PHE A 59 8.86 -0.23 -10.36
CA PHE A 59 8.88 1.15 -9.87
C PHE A 59 8.07 2.10 -10.77
N ILE A 60 8.26 2.01 -12.09
CA ILE A 60 7.53 2.85 -13.05
C ILE A 60 6.03 2.56 -12.96
N CYS A 61 5.63 1.29 -13.00
CA CYS A 61 4.22 0.90 -13.02
C CYS A 61 3.47 1.21 -11.72
N HIS A 62 4.12 1.07 -10.56
CA HIS A 62 3.45 1.14 -9.25
C HIS A 62 3.75 2.40 -8.44
N THR A 63 4.81 3.15 -8.76
CA THR A 63 5.12 4.43 -8.10
C THR A 63 4.93 5.59 -9.07
N LEU A 64 5.61 5.55 -10.22
CA LEU A 64 5.71 6.71 -11.11
C LEU A 64 4.39 6.97 -11.86
N ILE A 65 3.79 5.96 -12.48
CA ILE A 65 2.50 6.10 -13.17
C ILE A 65 1.42 6.56 -12.19
N PRO A 66 1.22 5.92 -11.02
CA PRO A 66 0.25 6.37 -10.02
C PRO A 66 0.46 7.80 -9.54
N TYR A 67 1.71 8.27 -9.49
CA TYR A 67 1.99 9.66 -9.13
C TYR A 67 1.40 10.63 -10.17
N PHE A 68 1.58 10.36 -11.46
CA PHE A 68 1.03 11.20 -12.53
C PHE A 68 -0.48 11.04 -12.72
N THR A 69 -1.04 9.86 -12.44
CA THR A 69 -2.48 9.58 -12.57
C THR A 69 -3.28 9.87 -11.30
N LYS A 70 -2.70 10.59 -10.34
CA LYS A 70 -3.34 10.98 -9.06
C LYS A 70 -3.84 9.76 -8.28
N GLY A 71 -2.97 8.75 -8.12
CA GLY A 71 -3.19 7.57 -7.29
C GLY A 71 -3.77 6.35 -8.02
N SER A 72 -3.78 6.31 -9.35
CA SER A 72 -4.40 5.20 -10.10
C SER A 72 -3.37 4.40 -10.91
N THR A 73 -3.14 3.14 -10.54
CA THR A 73 -2.37 2.21 -11.40
C THR A 73 -3.16 1.88 -12.66
N LEU A 74 -2.51 1.32 -13.68
CA LEU A 74 -3.17 0.96 -14.95
C LEU A 74 -4.34 -0.03 -14.74
N GLY A 75 -4.13 -1.07 -13.93
CA GLY A 75 -5.17 -2.03 -13.57
C GLY A 75 -6.29 -1.40 -12.74
N LYS A 76 -5.97 -0.51 -11.80
CA LYS A 76 -7.00 0.25 -11.07
C LYS A 76 -7.80 1.16 -11.97
N LEU A 77 -7.18 1.79 -12.97
CA LEU A 77 -7.89 2.61 -13.97
C LEU A 77 -8.91 1.78 -14.73
N MET A 78 -8.57 0.55 -15.13
CA MET A 78 -9.47 -0.35 -15.86
C MET A 78 -10.68 -0.78 -15.03
N VAL A 79 -10.51 -0.96 -13.71
CA VAL A 79 -11.59 -1.37 -12.80
C VAL A 79 -12.32 -0.18 -12.16
N GLY A 80 -11.89 1.05 -12.47
CA GLY A 80 -12.52 2.28 -11.97
C GLY A 80 -12.25 2.55 -10.49
N LEU A 81 -11.03 2.26 -10.02
CA LEU A 81 -10.56 2.54 -8.67
C LEU A 81 -9.47 3.61 -8.68
N LYS A 82 -9.35 4.35 -7.57
CA LYS A 82 -8.25 5.29 -7.32
C LYS A 82 -7.80 5.21 -5.87
N VAL A 83 -6.56 5.60 -5.62
CA VAL A 83 -6.00 5.71 -4.26
C VAL A 83 -6.10 7.15 -3.79
N VAL A 84 -6.48 7.34 -2.54
CA VAL A 84 -6.51 8.64 -1.85
C VAL A 84 -5.77 8.55 -0.53
N GLY A 85 -5.19 9.65 -0.05
CA GLY A 85 -4.61 9.71 1.29
C GLY A 85 -5.67 9.63 2.40
N LEU A 86 -5.25 9.42 3.64
CA LEU A 86 -6.11 9.55 4.83
C LEU A 86 -6.85 10.89 4.86
N ASP A 87 -6.17 11.98 4.48
CA ASP A 87 -6.73 13.33 4.43
C ASP A 87 -7.63 13.57 3.21
N TYR A 88 -7.99 12.52 2.48
CA TYR A 88 -8.78 12.55 1.24
C TYR A 88 -8.14 13.32 0.08
N HIS A 89 -6.89 13.76 0.20
CA HIS A 89 -6.13 14.38 -0.89
C HIS A 89 -5.49 13.33 -1.82
N ASN A 90 -4.98 13.78 -2.96
CA ASN A 90 -4.19 12.92 -3.85
C ASN A 90 -2.97 12.39 -3.09
N PRO A 91 -2.61 11.11 -3.26
CA PRO A 91 -1.51 10.52 -2.52
C PRO A 91 -0.18 11.16 -2.91
N THR A 92 0.68 11.40 -1.91
CA THR A 92 2.01 11.96 -2.13
C THR A 92 2.95 10.90 -2.71
N PHE A 93 4.07 11.34 -3.30
CA PHE A 93 5.08 10.42 -3.83
C PHE A 93 5.61 9.44 -2.77
N ILE A 94 5.85 9.92 -1.54
CA ILE A 94 6.33 9.09 -0.43
C ILE A 94 5.29 8.07 -0.01
N GLN A 95 4.01 8.45 0.05
CA GLN A 95 2.93 7.49 0.33
C GLN A 95 2.88 6.40 -0.74
N LEU A 96 3.01 6.74 -2.03
CA LEU A 96 3.05 5.77 -3.11
C LEU A 96 4.29 4.86 -3.03
N LEU A 97 5.44 5.38 -2.62
CA LEU A 97 6.66 4.60 -2.43
C LEU A 97 6.55 3.62 -1.25
N LEU A 98 6.08 4.09 -0.09
CA LEU A 98 5.89 3.25 1.10
C LEU A 98 4.85 2.15 0.87
N ARG A 99 3.83 2.46 0.08
CA ARG A 99 2.83 1.49 -0.38
C ARG A 99 3.46 0.36 -1.20
N ASN A 100 4.59 0.61 -1.86
CA ASN A 100 5.33 -0.38 -2.64
C ASN A 100 6.35 -1.14 -1.78
N ILE A 101 5.92 -1.63 -0.61
CA ILE A 101 6.75 -2.45 0.29
C ILE A 101 7.43 -3.64 -0.41
N ARG A 102 6.77 -4.18 -1.45
CA ARG A 102 7.32 -5.24 -2.30
C ARG A 102 8.62 -4.80 -3.00
N LEU A 103 8.68 -3.56 -3.48
CA LEU A 103 9.88 -3.02 -4.13
C LEU A 103 11.05 -2.91 -3.13
N ILE A 104 10.77 -2.46 -1.91
CA ILE A 104 11.77 -2.41 -0.83
C ILE A 104 12.30 -3.82 -0.56
N LEU A 105 11.41 -4.81 -0.47
CA LEU A 105 11.79 -6.19 -0.22
C LEU A 105 12.63 -6.78 -1.36
N VAL A 106 12.25 -6.57 -2.62
CA VAL A 106 13.04 -7.02 -3.79
C VAL A 106 14.41 -6.36 -3.81
N PHE A 107 14.52 -5.10 -3.43
CA PHE A 107 15.81 -4.42 -3.34
C PHE A 107 16.76 -5.12 -2.36
N PHE A 108 16.32 -5.38 -1.13
CA PHE A 108 17.17 -6.01 -0.10
C PHE A 108 17.44 -7.49 -0.33
N THR A 109 16.49 -8.22 -0.92
CA THR A 109 16.61 -9.68 -1.05
C THR A 109 17.18 -10.13 -2.38
N THR A 110 17.21 -9.25 -3.39
CA THR A 110 17.69 -9.60 -4.73
C THR A 110 18.71 -8.59 -5.22
N VAL A 111 18.36 -7.31 -5.37
CA VAL A 111 19.25 -6.30 -5.98
C VAL A 111 20.55 -6.13 -5.18
N LEU A 112 20.45 -5.96 -3.87
CA LEU A 112 21.60 -5.74 -3.00
C LEU A 112 22.55 -6.95 -2.96
N PRO A 113 22.10 -8.20 -2.71
CA PRO A 113 22.96 -9.38 -2.74
C PRO A 113 23.67 -9.58 -4.09
N TYR A 114 22.97 -9.37 -5.20
CA TYR A 114 23.60 -9.44 -6.52
C TYR A 114 24.65 -8.34 -6.73
N GLY A 115 24.40 -7.12 -6.24
CA GLY A 115 25.40 -6.04 -6.26
C GLY A 115 26.63 -6.37 -5.42
N LEU A 116 26.45 -6.96 -4.25
CA LEU A 116 27.54 -7.41 -3.38
C LEU A 116 28.32 -8.58 -3.98
N TYR A 117 27.65 -9.49 -4.69
CA TYR A 117 28.32 -10.55 -5.45
C TYR A 117 29.25 -9.98 -6.51
N LEU A 118 28.81 -8.97 -7.27
CA LEU A 118 29.66 -8.31 -8.27
C LEU A 118 30.85 -7.57 -7.65
N ALA A 119 30.66 -6.95 -6.49
CA ALA A 119 31.71 -6.16 -5.83
C ALA A 119 32.74 -7.02 -5.07
N PHE A 120 32.28 -8.11 -4.44
CA PHE A 120 33.07 -8.87 -3.47
C PHE A 120 33.14 -10.38 -3.72
N GLN A 121 32.52 -10.89 -4.80
CA GLN A 121 32.47 -12.31 -5.17
C GLN A 121 31.94 -13.23 -4.04
N THR A 122 30.89 -12.78 -3.35
CA THR A 122 30.30 -13.51 -2.22
C THR A 122 29.17 -14.46 -2.66
N ASP A 123 29.20 -15.72 -2.20
CA ASP A 123 28.28 -16.77 -2.68
C ASP A 123 26.87 -16.77 -2.04
N TYR A 124 26.45 -15.67 -1.42
CA TYR A 124 25.16 -15.59 -0.71
C TYR A 124 23.94 -15.33 -1.62
N VAL A 125 24.13 -15.21 -2.94
CA VAL A 125 23.07 -14.86 -3.90
C VAL A 125 21.93 -15.88 -3.91
N LEU A 126 22.26 -17.17 -3.93
CA LEU A 126 21.24 -18.23 -3.96
C LEU A 126 20.36 -18.18 -2.70
N ILE A 127 20.99 -18.14 -1.53
CA ILE A 127 20.29 -18.16 -0.23
C ILE A 127 19.43 -16.91 -0.07
N SER A 128 19.98 -15.73 -0.38
CA SER A 128 19.24 -14.46 -0.31
C SER A 128 18.04 -14.42 -1.28
N THR A 129 18.21 -14.97 -2.48
CA THR A 129 17.10 -15.07 -3.46
C THR A 129 16.00 -16.00 -2.97
N LEU A 130 16.34 -17.16 -2.40
CA LEU A 130 15.35 -18.10 -1.83
C LEU A 130 14.58 -17.47 -0.66
N ILE A 131 15.29 -16.81 0.26
CA ILE A 131 14.68 -16.03 1.35
C ILE A 131 13.78 -14.94 0.77
N GLY A 132 14.23 -14.24 -0.27
CA GLY A 132 13.46 -13.21 -0.96
C GLY A 132 12.15 -13.71 -1.55
N ILE A 133 12.17 -14.85 -2.22
CA ILE A 133 10.97 -15.49 -2.77
C ILE A 133 9.98 -15.82 -1.65
N PHE A 134 10.47 -16.44 -0.57
CA PHE A 134 9.63 -16.80 0.58
C PHE A 134 9.01 -15.57 1.25
N LEU A 135 9.80 -14.53 1.53
CA LEU A 135 9.31 -13.29 2.13
C LEU A 135 8.31 -12.56 1.22
N ASN A 136 8.56 -12.51 -0.09
CA ASN A 136 7.63 -11.90 -1.05
C ASN A 136 6.30 -12.64 -1.06
N PHE A 137 6.34 -13.97 -1.04
CA PHE A 137 5.14 -14.80 -0.97
C PHE A 137 4.38 -14.55 0.34
N ALA A 138 5.07 -14.53 1.48
CA ALA A 138 4.48 -14.23 2.78
C ALA A 138 3.77 -12.86 2.80
N VAL A 139 4.44 -11.81 2.33
CA VAL A 139 3.85 -10.45 2.23
C VAL A 139 2.62 -10.44 1.32
N GLN A 140 2.67 -11.12 0.18
CA GLN A 140 1.53 -11.20 -0.74
C GLN A 140 0.34 -11.94 -0.12
N LEU A 141 0.60 -13.01 0.64
CA LEU A 141 -0.42 -13.73 1.38
C LEU A 141 -1.03 -12.86 2.48
N THR A 142 -0.22 -12.13 3.26
CA THR A 142 -0.69 -11.17 4.26
C THR A 142 -1.57 -10.10 3.62
N ILE A 143 -1.17 -9.53 2.49
CA ILE A 143 -1.97 -8.53 1.76
C ILE A 143 -3.33 -9.12 1.36
N LEU A 144 -3.36 -10.34 0.82
CA LEU A 144 -4.60 -11.00 0.41
C LEU A 144 -5.52 -11.23 1.62
N ILE A 145 -4.99 -11.77 2.71
CA ILE A 145 -5.74 -12.01 3.94
C ILE A 145 -6.31 -10.68 4.46
N MET A 146 -5.51 -9.61 4.53
CA MET A 146 -5.98 -8.32 5.00
C MET A 146 -7.07 -7.72 4.11
N ILE A 147 -6.98 -7.86 2.79
CA ILE A 147 -8.05 -7.39 1.88
C ILE A 147 -9.37 -8.14 2.14
N LEU A 148 -9.31 -9.42 2.50
CA LEU A 148 -10.48 -10.25 2.74
C LEU A 148 -11.06 -10.09 4.16
N SER A 149 -10.20 -9.94 5.17
CA SER A 149 -10.58 -9.92 6.58
C SER A 149 -10.83 -8.52 7.14
N ASN A 150 -10.20 -7.47 6.59
CA ASN A 150 -10.31 -6.13 7.15
C ASN A 150 -11.65 -5.48 6.78
N GLU A 151 -12.42 -5.06 7.80
CA GLU A 151 -13.70 -4.38 7.67
C GLU A 151 -13.56 -3.02 6.97
N GLU A 152 -12.47 -2.30 7.23
CA GLU A 152 -12.16 -1.01 6.61
C GLU A 152 -11.68 -1.15 5.15
N GLU A 153 -11.61 -2.39 4.65
CA GLU A 153 -11.11 -2.73 3.32
C GLU A 153 -9.72 -2.12 3.06
N ARG A 154 -8.84 -2.00 4.07
CA ARG A 154 -7.45 -1.57 3.88
C ARG A 154 -6.50 -2.75 3.80
N ALA A 155 -5.64 -2.76 2.79
CA ALA A 155 -4.56 -3.73 2.71
C ALA A 155 -3.41 -3.33 3.63
N PHE A 156 -2.54 -4.27 3.98
CA PHE A 156 -1.34 -4.01 4.80
C PHE A 156 -0.53 -2.80 4.31
N HIS A 157 -0.28 -2.74 3.00
CA HIS A 157 0.46 -1.65 2.38
C HIS A 157 -0.32 -0.32 2.33
N ASP A 158 -1.66 -0.36 2.38
CA ASP A 158 -2.48 0.84 2.48
C ASP A 158 -2.36 1.47 3.87
N MET A 159 -2.28 0.65 4.90
CA MET A 159 -2.11 1.08 6.29
C MET A 159 -0.74 1.70 6.52
N ILE A 160 0.33 1.07 6.03
CA ILE A 160 1.69 1.62 6.11
C ILE A 160 1.78 2.97 5.39
N ALA A 161 1.11 3.09 4.25
CA ALA A 161 1.15 4.30 3.43
C ALA A 161 0.14 5.37 3.86
N ASN A 162 -0.70 5.12 4.87
CA ASN A 162 -1.80 6.02 5.24
C ASN A 162 -2.67 6.39 4.03
N THR A 163 -3.11 5.38 3.28
CA THR A 163 -3.96 5.56 2.09
C THR A 163 -5.20 4.66 2.13
N TYR A 164 -6.19 5.00 1.30
CA TYR A 164 -7.36 4.18 1.02
C TYR A 164 -7.56 3.99 -0.48
N VAL A 165 -8.32 2.95 -0.84
CA VAL A 165 -8.78 2.73 -2.21
C VAL A 165 -10.26 3.03 -2.28
N VAL A 166 -10.63 3.96 -3.17
CA VAL A 166 -12.02 4.38 -3.37
C VAL A 166 -12.41 4.23 -4.85
N PRO A 167 -13.71 4.15 -5.17
CA PRO A 167 -14.18 4.26 -6.54
C PRO A 167 -13.68 5.56 -7.21
N ARG A 168 -13.45 5.53 -8.53
CA ARG A 168 -12.92 6.69 -9.26
C ARG A 168 -13.87 7.89 -9.22
N ASN A 169 -15.17 7.62 -9.27
CA ASN A 169 -16.25 8.60 -9.15
C ASN A 169 -16.51 9.06 -7.70
N PHE A 170 -15.71 8.60 -6.73
CA PHE A 170 -15.81 9.08 -5.36
C PHE A 170 -15.52 10.58 -5.31
N ASP A 171 -16.52 11.33 -4.85
CA ASP A 171 -16.46 12.77 -4.71
C ASP A 171 -15.70 13.13 -3.43
N ILE A 172 -14.43 13.48 -3.64
CA ILE A 172 -13.54 13.90 -2.56
C ILE A 172 -14.03 15.22 -1.96
N LEU A 173 -14.52 16.14 -2.80
CA LEU A 173 -14.92 17.49 -2.37
C LEU A 173 -16.07 17.41 -1.37
N LYS A 174 -17.06 16.57 -1.66
CA LYS A 174 -18.19 16.34 -0.76
C LYS A 174 -17.76 15.84 0.62
N VAL A 175 -16.75 14.96 0.70
CA VAL A 175 -16.26 14.44 1.99
C VAL A 175 -15.40 15.47 2.70
N THR A 176 -14.55 16.20 1.97
CA THR A 176 -13.76 17.28 2.57
C THR A 176 -14.64 18.44 3.05
N GLU A 177 -15.73 18.76 2.35
CA GLU A 177 -16.72 19.76 2.78
C GLU A 177 -17.45 19.30 4.04
N VAL A 178 -17.91 18.04 4.10
CA VAL A 178 -18.51 17.49 5.33
C VAL A 178 -17.52 17.51 6.48
N ASN A 179 -16.27 17.08 6.27
CA ASN A 179 -15.24 17.11 7.32
C ASN A 179 -14.82 18.54 7.70
N ALA A 180 -14.90 19.51 6.79
CA ALA A 180 -14.62 20.91 7.04
C ALA A 180 -15.77 21.58 7.82
N LEU A 181 -17.02 21.25 7.46
CA LEU A 181 -18.21 21.67 8.20
C LEU A 181 -18.23 21.04 9.58
N GLU A 182 -17.98 19.73 9.72
CA GLU A 182 -17.83 19.08 11.03
C GLU A 182 -16.75 19.73 11.87
N ARG A 183 -15.58 20.06 11.30
CA ARG A 183 -14.54 20.82 12.01
C ARG A 183 -15.00 22.22 12.42
N GLN A 184 -15.63 22.97 11.51
CA GLN A 184 -16.18 24.30 11.80
C GLN A 184 -17.30 24.26 12.85
N TYR A 185 -18.11 23.20 12.85
CA TYR A 185 -19.13 22.92 13.87
C TYR A 185 -18.57 22.17 15.07
N MET A 186 -17.27 21.91 15.16
CA MET A 186 -16.58 21.35 16.33
C MET A 186 -15.60 22.36 16.93
N ASP A 187 -15.55 23.60 16.41
CA ASP A 187 -14.77 24.70 17.00
C ASP A 187 -15.25 25.06 18.43
N TRP A 188 -16.45 24.60 18.85
CA TRP A 188 -16.91 24.67 20.24
C TRP A 188 -16.45 23.48 21.11
N ALA A 189 -16.05 22.36 20.49
CA ALA A 189 -15.44 21.23 21.17
C ALA A 189 -13.94 21.51 21.33
N ILE A 190 -13.61 22.51 22.15
CA ILE A 190 -12.31 22.58 22.79
C ILE A 190 -12.29 21.37 23.73
N PHE A 191 -11.69 20.27 23.29
CA PHE A 191 -11.16 19.30 24.23
C PHE A 191 -9.99 20.02 24.88
N GLU A 192 -10.26 20.79 25.94
CA GLU A 192 -9.24 21.04 26.94
C GLU A 192 -8.65 19.67 27.26
N ASP A 193 -7.33 19.56 27.35
CA ASP A 193 -6.66 18.33 27.72
C ASP A 193 -7.33 17.81 29.00
N GLU A 194 -8.32 16.92 28.84
CA GLU A 194 -9.06 16.35 29.95
C GLU A 194 -8.00 15.52 30.67
N GLU A 195 -7.48 16.09 31.76
CA GLU A 195 -6.80 15.33 32.79
C GLU A 195 -7.70 14.12 33.04
N LEU A 196 -7.20 12.94 32.63
CA LEU A 196 -7.87 11.67 32.87
C LEU A 196 -8.39 11.70 34.31
N PRO A 197 -9.70 11.49 34.54
CA PRO A 197 -10.26 11.64 35.86
C PRO A 197 -9.46 10.77 36.83
N THR A 198 -8.96 11.38 37.90
CA THR A 198 -8.24 10.63 38.92
C THR A 198 -9.17 9.54 39.45
N PRO A 199 -8.63 8.37 39.86
CA PRO A 199 -9.44 7.22 40.24
C PRO A 199 -10.53 7.51 41.29
N GLU A 200 -10.36 8.56 42.10
CA GLU A 200 -11.35 9.01 43.09
C GLU A 200 -12.65 9.55 42.48
N VAL A 201 -12.63 10.16 41.30
CA VAL A 201 -13.84 10.69 40.62
C VAL A 201 -14.65 9.56 39.96
N VAL A 202 -13.99 8.46 39.59
CA VAL A 202 -14.65 7.28 38.98
C VAL A 202 -15.43 6.47 40.03
N ASP A 203 -14.96 6.44 41.28
CA ASP A 203 -15.65 5.75 42.38
C ASP A 203 -16.85 6.53 42.94
N SER A 204 -16.89 7.87 42.82
CA SER A 204 -18.09 8.64 43.22
C SER A 204 -19.23 8.51 42.21
N LEU A 205 -18.94 8.35 40.91
CA LEU A 205 -19.95 8.18 39.87
C LEU A 205 -20.60 6.78 39.87
N LYS A 206 -19.90 5.75 40.36
CA LYS A 206 -20.49 4.40 40.51
C LYS A 206 -21.57 4.31 41.59
N ASN A 207 -21.57 5.23 42.57
CA ASN A 207 -22.52 5.19 43.67
C ASN A 207 -23.82 5.96 43.40
N GLU A 208 -23.88 6.80 42.35
CA GLU A 208 -25.12 7.54 42.00
C GLU A 208 -26.07 6.73 41.11
N ASP A 209 -25.60 5.72 40.39
CA ASP A 209 -26.46 4.88 39.53
C ASP A 209 -27.33 3.88 40.33
N ASP A 210 -27.00 3.59 41.59
CA ASP A 210 -27.78 2.70 42.46
C ASP A 210 -29.06 3.36 43.03
N ASP A 211 -29.16 4.69 43.00
CA ASP A 211 -30.32 5.42 43.56
C ASP A 211 -31.48 5.62 42.54
N ILE A 212 -31.30 5.25 41.27
CA ILE A 212 -32.31 5.47 40.22
C ILE A 212 -33.33 4.31 40.13
N GLU A 213 -33.06 3.14 40.72
CA GLU A 213 -33.98 2.00 40.69
C GLU A 213 -35.17 2.09 41.67
N ILE A 214 -35.17 3.02 42.63
CA ILE A 214 -36.22 3.09 43.67
C ILE A 214 -37.48 3.86 43.21
N LEU A 215 -37.44 4.61 42.11
CA LEU A 215 -38.57 5.46 41.68
C LEU A 215 -39.49 4.84 40.59
N LYS A 216 -39.40 3.52 40.33
CA LYS A 216 -40.26 2.82 39.35
C LYS A 216 -41.26 1.82 39.96
N LYS A 217 -41.57 1.94 41.24
CA LYS A 217 -42.70 1.24 41.85
C LYS A 217 -43.51 2.22 42.70
N ASP A 218 -44.55 2.78 42.07
CA ASP A 218 -45.91 2.91 42.61
C ASP A 218 -46.86 3.28 41.46
#